data_AF-A0A7K0K551-F1
#
_entry.id   AF-A0A7K0K551-F1
#
_cell.length_a   1.000
_cell.length_b   1.000
_cell.length_c   1.000
_cell.angle_alpha   90.00
_cell.angle_beta   90.00
_cell.angle_gamma   90.00
#
_symmetry.space_group_name_H-M   'P 1'
#
loop_
_entity.id
_entity.type
_entity.pdbx_description
1 polymer ?
#
loop_
_entity_poly.entity_id
_entity_poly.type
_entity_poly.pdbx_seq_one_letter_code
_entity_poly.pdbx_strand_id
1 'polypeptide(L)'
;MARTALAVAPEPQPEPIEELATRWAQIKADIDQLKAEEDQIKTQLATLGIGNHEAGPYTIQVQAPRRTLNKTRFMEAFPVNEYPTMYSMQLDTTAIKNQIAPAVLDTYKDAAATPVIVLK
;
A
#
# COMPACT_ATOMS: atom_id res chain seq x y z
N MET A 1 -34.68 28.76 44.64
CA MET A 1 -33.35 28.28 44.19
C MET A 1 -33.56 27.33 43.02
N ALA A 2 -33.65 27.84 41.80
CA ALA A 2 -33.78 27.02 40.60
C ALA A 2 -32.39 26.48 40.24
N ARG A 3 -32.21 25.16 40.24
CA ARG A 3 -31.00 24.52 39.72
C ARG A 3 -31.10 24.49 38.20
N THR A 4 -30.35 25.37 37.55
CA THR A 4 -30.06 25.29 36.11
C THR A 4 -29.26 24.01 35.87
N ALA A 5 -29.90 22.99 35.30
CA ALA A 5 -29.19 21.81 34.81
C ALA A 5 -28.36 22.22 33.60
N LEU A 6 -27.04 22.07 33.75
CA LEU A 6 -26.04 22.23 32.71
C LEU A 6 -26.37 21.23 31.58
N ALA A 7 -26.69 21.72 30.39
CA ALA A 7 -26.88 20.88 29.22
C ALA A 7 -25.55 20.18 28.91
N VAL A 8 -25.48 18.89 29.23
CA VAL A 8 -24.43 18.00 28.75
C VAL A 8 -24.58 17.92 27.24
N ALA A 9 -23.58 18.44 26.51
CA ALA A 9 -23.50 18.29 25.07
C ALA A 9 -23.56 16.78 24.73
N PRO A 10 -24.38 16.36 23.74
CA PRO A 10 -24.48 14.95 23.40
C PRO A 10 -23.11 14.42 22.97
N GLU A 11 -22.67 13.33 23.59
CA GLU A 11 -21.52 12.55 23.12
C GLU A 11 -21.72 12.19 21.64
N PRO A 12 -20.69 12.32 20.78
CA PRO A 12 -20.81 11.99 19.36
C PRO A 12 -21.24 10.53 19.23
N GLN A 13 -22.47 10.32 18.76
CA GLN A 13 -22.96 8.99 18.47
C GLN A 13 -22.12 8.42 17.32
N PRO A 14 -21.60 7.18 17.42
CA PRO A 14 -20.88 6.58 16.31
C PRO A 14 -21.81 6.51 15.10
N GLU A 15 -21.36 7.00 13.94
CA GLU A 15 -22.13 6.86 12.70
C GLU A 15 -22.47 5.38 12.45
N PRO A 16 -23.68 5.07 11.95
CA PRO A 16 -24.07 3.70 11.71
C PRO A 16 -23.11 3.05 10.71
N ILE A 17 -22.72 1.81 10.99
CA ILE A 17 -21.70 1.07 10.22
C ILE A 17 -22.04 1.04 8.72
N GLU A 18 -23.32 1.01 8.37
CA GLU A 18 -23.81 1.05 6.99
C GLU A 18 -23.48 2.37 6.27
N GLU A 19 -23.61 3.51 6.94
CA GLU A 19 -23.25 4.82 6.39
C GLU A 19 -21.72 4.93 6.20
N LEU A 20 -20.95 4.47 7.19
CA LEU A 20 -19.49 4.44 7.10
C LEU A 20 -19.00 3.53 5.96
N ALA A 21 -19.58 2.35 5.81
CA ALA A 21 -19.24 1.43 4.72
C ALA A 21 -19.62 2.00 3.35
N THR A 22 -20.80 2.62 3.23
CA THR A 22 -21.26 3.27 2.00
C THR A 22 -20.35 4.43 1.63
N ARG A 23 -20.00 5.28 2.60
CA ARG A 23 -19.10 6.40 2.38
C ARG A 23 -17.71 5.95 1.99
N TRP A 24 -17.20 4.88 2.61
CA TRP A 24 -15.91 4.31 2.25
C TRP A 24 -15.92 3.72 0.82
N ALA A 25 -16.98 3.03 0.42
CA ALA A 25 -17.13 2.52 -0.94
C ALA A 25 -17.11 3.64 -1.98
N GLN A 26 -17.82 4.75 -1.72
CA GLN A 26 -17.81 5.94 -2.56
C GLN A 26 -16.41 6.55 -2.67
N ILE A 27 -15.73 6.78 -1.54
CA ILE A 27 -14.36 7.32 -1.52
C ILE A 27 -13.42 6.43 -2.33
N LYS A 28 -13.55 5.11 -2.22
CA LYS A 28 -12.72 4.18 -2.98
C LYS A 28 -12.97 4.29 -4.48
N ALA A 29 -14.23 4.39 -4.90
CA ALA A 29 -14.59 4.58 -6.31
C ALA A 29 -14.04 5.91 -6.86
N ASP A 30 -14.14 7.00 -6.08
CA ASP A 30 -13.61 8.31 -6.45
C ASP A 30 -12.08 8.27 -6.59
N ILE A 31 -11.38 7.60 -5.67
CA ILE A 31 -9.92 7.40 -5.75
C ILE A 31 -9.54 6.63 -7.02
N ASP A 32 -10.26 5.54 -7.32
CA ASP A 32 -9.97 4.74 -8.51
C ASP A 32 -10.18 5.54 -9.80
N GLN A 33 -11.23 6.36 -9.86
CA GLN A 33 -11.47 7.25 -10.99
C GLN A 33 -10.38 8.32 -11.12
N LEU A 34 -10.08 9.05 -10.03
CA LEU A 34 -9.06 10.10 -10.05
C LEU A 34 -7.67 9.55 -10.37
N LYS A 35 -7.37 8.33 -9.94
CA LYS A 35 -6.12 7.65 -10.29
C LYS A 35 -6.05 7.29 -11.77
N ALA A 36 -7.16 6.83 -12.36
CA ALA A 36 -7.22 6.58 -13.79
C ALA A 36 -7.02 7.87 -14.61
N GLU A 37 -7.61 8.98 -14.18
CA GLU A 37 -7.39 10.30 -14.77
C GLU A 37 -5.93 10.77 -14.63
N GLU A 38 -5.33 10.59 -13.44
CA GLU A 38 -3.91 10.89 -13.20
C GLU A 38 -2.99 10.09 -14.12
N ASP A 39 -3.25 8.78 -14.28
CA ASP A 39 -2.46 7.90 -15.15
C ASP A 39 -2.60 8.26 -16.64
N GLN A 40 -3.79 8.69 -17.07
CA GLN A 40 -4.00 9.22 -18.43
C GLN A 40 -3.18 10.50 -18.66
N ILE A 41 -3.20 11.44 -17.72
CA ILE A 41 -2.41 12.68 -17.81
C ILE A 41 -0.91 12.36 -17.84
N LYS A 42 -0.43 11.48 -16.96
CA LYS A 42 0.98 11.04 -16.95
C LYS A 42 1.39 10.41 -18.29
N THR A 43 0.52 9.63 -18.90
CA THR A 43 0.76 9.02 -20.22
C THR A 43 0.92 10.08 -21.30
N GLN A 44 0.08 11.13 -21.27
CA GLN A 44 0.21 12.26 -22.19
C GLN A 44 1.52 13.03 -21.94
N LEU A 45 1.86 13.30 -20.67
CA LEU A 45 3.10 14.01 -20.31
C LEU A 45 4.37 13.22 -20.66
N ALA A 46 4.32 11.88 -20.66
CA ALA A 46 5.44 11.05 -21.06
C ALA A 46 5.84 11.24 -22.53
N THR A 47 4.95 11.78 -23.38
CA THR A 47 5.25 12.09 -24.79
C THR A 47 6.23 13.25 -24.97
N LEU A 48 6.41 14.09 -23.94
CA LEU A 48 7.33 15.23 -23.96
C LEU A 48 8.82 14.80 -24.07
N GLY A 49 9.11 13.52 -23.84
CA GLY A 49 10.47 12.98 -23.86
C GLY A 49 11.23 13.22 -22.56
N ILE A 50 12.35 12.52 -22.38
CA ILE A 50 13.15 12.54 -21.14
C ILE A 50 13.76 13.93 -20.95
N GLY A 51 13.57 14.52 -19.77
CA GLY A 51 14.07 15.86 -19.45
C GLY A 51 13.17 16.61 -18.48
N ASN A 52 13.51 17.88 -18.24
CA ASN A 52 12.70 18.80 -17.47
C ASN A 52 11.90 19.68 -18.43
N HIS A 53 10.60 19.80 -18.19
CA HIS A 53 9.67 20.59 -18.98
C HIS A 53 8.96 21.59 -18.09
N GLU A 54 9.07 22.88 -18.40
CA GLU A 54 8.38 23.92 -17.66
C GLU A 54 6.89 23.96 -18.04
N ALA A 55 6.00 23.93 -17.05
CA ALA A 55 4.55 23.94 -17.18
C ALA A 55 3.94 25.01 -16.26
N GLY A 56 4.19 26.29 -16.60
CA GLY A 56 3.72 27.44 -15.84
C GLY A 56 4.37 27.49 -14.45
N PRO A 57 3.61 27.33 -13.35
CA PRO A 57 4.20 27.32 -12.01
C PRO A 57 4.85 25.99 -11.62
N TYR A 58 4.77 24.94 -12.45
CA TYR A 58 5.30 23.61 -12.17
C TYR A 58 6.39 23.20 -13.15
N THR A 59 7.35 22.41 -12.69
CA THR A 59 8.34 21.76 -13.56
C THR A 59 8.08 20.27 -13.60
N ILE A 60 7.87 19.73 -14.80
CA ILE A 60 7.60 18.31 -15.05
C ILE A 60 8.91 17.63 -15.41
N GLN A 61 9.39 16.74 -14.55
CA GLN A 61 10.57 15.92 -14.82
C GLN A 61 10.16 14.55 -15.35
N VAL A 62 10.43 14.29 -16.64
CA VAL A 62 10.26 12.97 -17.26
C VAL A 62 11.59 12.22 -17.17
N GLN A 63 11.63 11.17 -16.35
CA GLN A 63 12.83 10.36 -16.14
C GLN A 63 12.90 9.17 -17.10
N ALA A 64 14.12 8.77 -17.47
CA ALA A 64 14.33 7.54 -18.19
C ALA A 64 13.82 6.33 -17.37
N PRO A 65 13.25 5.30 -18.02
CA PRO A 65 12.85 4.09 -17.31
C PRO A 65 14.06 3.52 -16.57
N ARG A 66 13.87 3.26 -15.27
CA ARG A 66 14.93 2.74 -14.41
C ARG A 66 15.39 1.40 -15.00
N ARG A 67 16.65 1.33 -15.42
CA ARG A 67 17.29 0.08 -15.84
C ARG A 67 17.55 -0.76 -14.60
N THR A 68 16.52 -1.47 -14.14
CA THR A 68 16.62 -2.39 -13.02
C THR A 68 17.23 -3.71 -13.47
N LEU A 69 17.94 -4.37 -12.55
CA LEU A 69 18.46 -5.71 -12.79
C LEU A 69 17.28 -6.67 -12.98
N ASN A 70 17.25 -7.37 -14.12
CA ASN A 70 16.31 -8.47 -14.31
C ASN A 70 16.79 -9.67 -13.48
N LYS A 71 16.23 -9.83 -12.28
CA LYS A 71 16.66 -10.83 -11.30
C LYS A 71 16.56 -12.25 -11.86
N THR A 72 15.51 -12.58 -12.61
CA THR A 72 15.32 -13.91 -13.19
C THR A 72 16.44 -14.25 -14.18
N ARG A 73 16.69 -13.36 -15.15
CA ARG A 73 17.78 -13.54 -16.12
C ARG A 73 19.15 -13.57 -15.44
N PHE A 74 19.32 -12.78 -14.38
CA PHE A 74 20.55 -12.80 -13.59
C PHE A 74 20.73 -14.13 -12.86
N MET A 75 19.67 -14.67 -12.27
CA MET A 75 19.68 -15.97 -11.58
C MET A 75 19.95 -17.16 -12.52
N GLU A 76 19.46 -17.08 -13.76
CA GLU A 76 19.77 -18.07 -14.80
C GLU A 76 21.25 -18.05 -15.19
N ALA A 77 21.86 -16.85 -15.29
CA ALA A 77 23.26 -16.70 -15.66
C ALA A 77 24.24 -16.91 -14.48
N PHE A 78 23.80 -16.63 -13.24
CA PHE A 78 24.60 -16.70 -12.02
C PHE A 78 23.85 -17.48 -10.94
N PRO A 79 23.82 -18.82 -11.01
CA PRO A 79 23.02 -19.63 -10.10
C PRO A 79 23.52 -19.54 -8.65
N VAL A 80 22.60 -19.72 -7.71
CA VAL A 80 22.86 -19.62 -6.25
C VAL A 80 23.95 -20.58 -5.78
N ASN A 81 24.04 -21.76 -6.38
CA ASN A 81 25.02 -22.78 -6.01
C ASN A 81 26.46 -22.36 -6.34
N GLU A 82 26.66 -21.54 -7.37
CA GLU A 82 27.98 -21.07 -7.81
C GLU A 82 28.34 -19.73 -7.19
N TYR A 83 27.35 -18.85 -6.94
CA TYR A 83 27.57 -17.50 -6.41
C TYR A 83 26.72 -17.21 -5.15
N PRO A 84 26.85 -18.02 -4.07
CA PRO A 84 25.98 -17.89 -2.90
C PRO A 84 26.09 -16.53 -2.21
N THR A 85 27.24 -15.86 -2.31
CA THR A 85 27.47 -14.51 -1.73
C THR A 85 26.63 -13.42 -2.39
N MET A 86 26.07 -13.64 -3.58
CA MET A 86 25.19 -12.68 -4.27
C MET A 86 23.73 -12.80 -3.83
N TYR A 87 23.40 -13.81 -3.02
CA TYR A 87 22.03 -14.14 -2.62
C TYR A 87 21.86 -14.02 -1.10
N SER A 88 20.66 -13.61 -0.68
CA SER A 88 20.27 -13.64 0.73
C SER A 88 19.47 -14.90 1.03
N MET A 89 19.77 -15.56 2.15
CA MET A 89 18.91 -16.61 2.69
C MET A 89 17.72 -15.95 3.39
N GLN A 90 16.53 -16.14 2.86
CA GLN A 90 15.28 -15.75 3.49
C GLN A 90 14.55 -16.98 4.02
N LEU A 91 13.86 -16.82 5.15
CA LEU A 91 12.99 -17.86 5.70
C LEU A 91 11.81 -18.09 4.75
N ASP A 92 11.61 -19.33 4.32
CA ASP A 92 10.43 -19.72 3.58
C ASP A 92 9.24 -19.85 4.54
N THR A 93 8.49 -18.77 4.70
CA THR A 93 7.32 -18.72 5.58
C THR A 93 6.21 -19.71 5.17
N THR A 94 6.17 -20.14 3.91
CA THR A 94 5.19 -21.13 3.43
C THR A 94 5.61 -22.52 3.88
N ALA A 95 6.88 -22.89 3.68
CA ALA A 95 7.44 -24.15 4.17
C ALA A 95 7.31 -24.25 5.70
N ILE A 96 7.59 -23.16 6.40
CA ILE A 96 7.45 -23.05 7.86
C ILE A 96 6.00 -23.31 8.30
N LYS A 97 5.01 -22.71 7.65
CA LYS A 97 3.58 -22.94 7.96
C LYS A 97 3.12 -24.37 7.70
N ASN A 98 3.71 -25.02 6.69
CA ASN A 98 3.37 -26.40 6.32
C ASN A 98 4.03 -27.45 7.21
N GLN A 99 5.19 -27.14 7.79
CA GLN A 99 6.00 -28.10 8.57
C GLN A 99 5.94 -27.86 10.08
N ILE A 100 5.68 -26.63 10.52
CA ILE A 100 5.62 -26.28 11.94
C ILE A 100 4.17 -26.15 12.38
N ALA A 101 3.83 -26.77 13.52
CA ALA A 101 2.50 -26.69 14.08
C ALA A 101 2.09 -25.22 14.37
N PRO A 102 0.82 -24.82 14.10
CA PRO A 102 0.37 -23.44 14.31
C PRO A 102 0.62 -22.89 15.72
N ALA A 103 0.45 -23.73 16.74
CA ALA A 103 0.67 -23.36 18.14
C ALA A 103 2.11 -22.91 18.43
N VAL A 104 3.09 -23.49 17.74
CA VAL A 104 4.50 -23.09 17.85
C VAL A 104 4.73 -21.77 17.13
N LEU A 105 4.10 -21.58 15.96
CA LEU A 105 4.20 -20.33 15.20
C LEU A 105 3.59 -19.14 15.94
N ASP A 106 2.52 -19.37 16.71
CA ASP A 106 1.88 -18.32 17.52
C ASP A 106 2.81 -17.74 18.59
N THR A 107 3.83 -18.50 19.03
CA THR A 107 4.86 -18.01 19.99
C THR A 107 5.82 -17.00 19.35
N TYR A 108 5.93 -16.99 18.03
CA TYR A 108 6.78 -16.06 17.26
C TYR A 108 5.97 -14.95 16.58
N LYS A 109 4.66 -14.87 16.82
CA LYS A 109 3.83 -13.77 16.34
C LYS A 109 3.85 -12.65 17.37
N ASP A 110 4.27 -11.46 16.95
CA ASP A 110 4.09 -10.28 17.76
C ASP A 110 2.60 -9.93 17.89
N ALA A 111 2.22 -9.32 19.02
CA ALA A 111 0.86 -8.81 19.20
C ALA A 111 0.54 -7.81 18.09
N ALA A 112 -0.50 -8.08 17.31
CA ALA A 112 -0.86 -7.27 16.15
C ALA A 112 -1.12 -5.81 16.55
N ALA A 113 -0.31 -4.90 16.02
CA ALA A 113 -0.59 -3.48 16.09
C ALA A 113 -1.76 -3.16 15.15
N THR A 114 -2.92 -2.84 15.72
CA THR A 114 -4.16 -2.40 15.07
C THR A 114 -4.87 -3.42 14.15
N PRO A 115 -6.22 -3.47 14.17
CA PRO A 115 -6.99 -4.35 13.28
C PRO A 115 -6.90 -3.87 11.82
N VAL A 116 -6.72 -4.81 10.89
CA VAL A 116 -6.80 -4.54 9.45
C VAL A 116 -8.27 -4.55 9.03
N ILE A 117 -8.78 -3.42 8.57
CA ILE A 117 -10.15 -3.28 8.06
C ILE A 117 -10.14 -3.52 6.55
N VAL A 118 -10.98 -4.45 6.07
CA VAL A 118 -11.11 -4.78 4.65
C VAL A 118 -12.55 -4.60 4.20
N LEU A 119 -12.77 -3.67 3.27
CA LEU A 119 -14.03 -3.57 2.53
C LEU A 119 -14.03 -4.64 1.42
N LYS A 120 -14.94 -5.61 1.52
CA LYS A 120 -15.12 -6.70 0.54
C LYS A 120 -16.20 -6.37 -0.47
#